data_AF-A0A9N8YS16-F1
#
_entry.id   AF-A0A9N8YS16-F1
#
_cell.length_a   1.000
_cell.length_b   1.000
_cell.length_c   1.000
_cell.angle_alpha   90.00
_cell.angle_beta   90.00
_cell.angle_gamma   90.00
#
_symmetry.space_group_name_H-M   'P 1'
#
loop_
_entity.id
_entity.type
_entity.pdbx_description
1 polymer ?
#
loop_
_entity_poly.entity_id
_entity_poly.type
_entity_poly.pdbx_seq_one_letter_code
_entity_poly.pdbx_strand_id
1 'polypeptide(L)'
;MSNTSDTDLLNAAFTAIMKGQIFISEKEFQERQARNENDGFTYKRIDVHSFHQFNLIGSNANAFTEENNQYPSFVRSFDPGQMFIQNIDGKTITINCNLNDTIKVVKTNIQDIEGILPERQRLIFNGIELDDGNALCDYHGMRYESVLHLALQDRDVISYFSSDSLDPQWNYDFTNVNDNGATHMRGGILYKRPCGWRRFALKVTNRYDNGDNKWLGTDNMAWPVSYHGTSEHNGKSIADDGFLLSKGNKFDFRHGIYSTPDVNLAEKYAHEFDYEGVKYFTIIQNRVNPANLQKIPKQTEDEEYWVSMNGDDVRPYGIYYHVDVTLTNTRVTLLSHSDLCYVHIAQKFFSGLPKAMIKGILRIEMPYNIVKPHLDLKMQMSNAVNGANVTYSMHHGTYSSCDVMNILTNLAPNCSSNCGVCGILREGNKMRHSRSGPGRMWFASDPCTSLGYCRNQSIKVMFCVDILYNTFNDIIIIESDA
;
A
#
# COMPACT_ATOMS: atom_id res chain seq x y z
N MET A 1 4.22 17.08 -15.46
CA MET A 1 5.37 16.55 -14.70
C MET A 1 4.88 16.33 -13.29
N SER A 2 4.80 15.08 -12.83
CA SER A 2 4.45 14.79 -11.44
C SER A 2 5.60 15.24 -10.54
N ASN A 3 5.28 15.88 -9.42
CA ASN A 3 6.27 16.28 -8.43
C ASN A 3 6.88 15.03 -7.76
N THR A 4 8.08 15.13 -7.21
CA THR A 4 8.76 14.00 -6.54
C THR A 4 7.89 13.40 -5.43
N SER A 5 7.23 14.24 -4.62
CA SER A 5 6.33 13.80 -3.53
C SER A 5 5.10 13.01 -4.01
N ASP A 6 4.56 13.36 -5.18
CA ASP A 6 3.43 12.63 -5.76
C ASP A 6 3.87 11.25 -6.28
N THR A 7 5.12 11.15 -6.73
CA THR A 7 5.71 9.89 -7.21
C THR A 7 5.99 8.94 -6.05
N ASP A 8 6.51 9.45 -4.93
CA ASP A 8 6.79 8.65 -3.74
C ASP A 8 5.51 8.17 -3.05
N LEU A 9 4.49 9.04 -2.97
CA LEU A 9 3.15 8.64 -2.49
C LEU A 9 2.52 7.58 -3.38
N LEU A 10 2.66 7.68 -4.70
CA LEU A 10 2.21 6.66 -5.64
C LEU A 10 2.95 5.33 -5.43
N ASN A 11 4.26 5.35 -5.19
CA ASN A 11 5.03 4.14 -4.90
C ASN A 11 4.58 3.48 -3.58
N ALA A 12 4.25 4.27 -2.57
CA ALA A 12 3.70 3.77 -1.31
C ALA A 12 2.32 3.11 -1.54
N ALA A 13 1.45 3.73 -2.33
CA ALA A 13 0.17 3.14 -2.72
C ALA A 13 0.36 1.82 -3.51
N PHE A 14 1.30 1.77 -4.45
CA PHE A 14 1.63 0.53 -5.16
C PHE A 14 2.15 -0.56 -4.24
N THR A 15 3.04 -0.22 -3.31
CA THR A 15 3.57 -1.16 -2.29
C THR A 15 2.44 -1.77 -1.47
N ALA A 16 1.44 -0.96 -1.11
CA ALA A 16 0.25 -1.41 -0.37
C ALA A 16 -0.60 -2.38 -1.18
N ILE A 17 -0.92 -2.01 -2.43
CA ILE A 17 -1.74 -2.80 -3.34
C ILE A 17 -1.06 -4.15 -3.68
N MET A 18 0.26 -4.13 -3.88
CA MET A 18 1.06 -5.27 -4.36
C MET A 18 1.61 -6.14 -3.22
N LYS A 19 0.88 -6.24 -2.11
CA LYS A 19 1.16 -7.15 -0.98
C LYS A 19 2.58 -7.01 -0.39
N GLY A 20 3.08 -5.77 -0.25
CA GLY A 20 4.35 -5.50 0.41
C GLY A 20 5.59 -5.74 -0.44
N GLN A 21 5.44 -5.94 -1.75
CA GLN A 21 6.56 -5.83 -2.68
C GLN A 21 7.11 -4.39 -2.61
N ILE A 22 8.43 -4.24 -2.44
CA ILE A 22 9.07 -2.93 -2.32
C ILE A 22 9.05 -2.26 -3.69
N PHE A 23 8.44 -1.08 -3.79
CA PHE A 23 8.49 -0.25 -5.00
C PHE A 23 9.43 0.95 -4.83
N ILE A 24 10.21 1.23 -5.86
CA ILE A 24 10.95 2.49 -6.01
C ILE A 24 10.51 3.22 -7.28
N SER A 25 10.83 4.52 -7.35
CA SER A 25 10.59 5.29 -8.57
C SER A 25 11.53 4.84 -9.70
N GLU A 26 11.10 4.98 -10.96
CA GLU A 26 11.97 4.73 -12.11
C GLU A 26 13.22 5.63 -12.10
N LYS A 27 13.09 6.86 -11.57
CA LYS A 27 14.21 7.78 -11.35
C LYS A 27 15.22 7.19 -10.35
N GLU A 28 14.75 6.72 -9.20
CA GLU A 28 15.61 6.10 -8.19
C GLU A 28 16.30 4.85 -8.74
N PHE A 29 15.58 4.01 -9.50
CA PHE A 29 16.16 2.87 -10.19
C PHE A 29 17.31 3.31 -11.11
N GLN A 30 17.08 4.32 -11.97
CA GLN A 30 18.09 4.86 -12.88
C GLN A 30 19.30 5.42 -12.13
N GLU A 31 19.09 6.12 -11.01
CA GLU A 31 20.17 6.64 -10.16
C GLU A 31 21.01 5.52 -9.54
N ARG A 32 20.38 4.46 -9.01
CA ARG A 32 21.07 3.29 -8.46
C ARG A 32 21.88 2.56 -9.53
N GLN A 33 21.31 2.37 -10.73
CA GLN A 33 22.02 1.78 -11.87
C GLN A 33 23.22 2.63 -12.31
N ALA A 34 23.07 3.96 -12.37
CA ALA A 34 24.14 4.87 -12.76
C ALA A 34 25.33 4.86 -11.77
N ARG A 35 25.09 4.54 -10.49
CA ARG A 35 26.13 4.42 -9.46
C ARG A 35 26.90 3.09 -9.53
N ASN A 36 26.50 2.13 -10.38
CA ASN A 36 27.06 0.77 -10.42
C ASN A 36 27.11 0.09 -9.02
N GLU A 37 26.15 0.41 -8.16
CA GLU A 37 26.04 -0.22 -6.85
C GLU A 37 25.62 -1.69 -7.06
N ASN A 38 26.50 -2.63 -6.74
CA ASN A 38 26.09 -4.02 -6.53
C ASN A 38 25.43 -4.11 -5.15
N ASP A 39 24.21 -3.60 -5.06
CA ASP A 39 23.40 -3.53 -3.85
C ASP A 39 22.76 -4.88 -3.49
N GLY A 40 22.99 -5.92 -4.29
CA GLY A 40 22.47 -7.27 -4.06
C GLY A 40 20.98 -7.43 -4.36
N PHE A 41 20.30 -6.38 -4.84
CA PHE A 41 18.88 -6.42 -5.17
C PHE A 41 18.64 -6.88 -6.61
N THR A 42 17.50 -7.54 -6.83
CA THR A 42 17.01 -7.84 -8.19
C THR A 42 15.91 -6.84 -8.54
N TYR A 43 16.05 -6.13 -9.65
CA TYR A 43 15.09 -5.13 -10.08
C TYR A 43 14.06 -5.70 -11.06
N LYS A 44 12.78 -5.47 -10.78
CA LYS A 44 11.65 -5.95 -11.61
C LYS A 44 10.82 -4.79 -12.12
N ARG A 45 10.67 -4.68 -13.44
CA ARG A 45 9.80 -3.69 -14.06
C ARG A 45 8.35 -4.19 -14.02
N ILE A 46 7.44 -3.39 -13.48
CA ILE A 46 5.99 -3.66 -13.51
C ILE A 46 5.34 -2.70 -14.52
N ASP A 47 4.61 -3.27 -15.48
CA ASP A 47 3.79 -2.54 -16.44
C ASP A 47 2.28 -2.67 -16.13
N VAL A 48 1.44 -1.95 -16.89
CA VAL A 48 -0.02 -1.98 -16.69
C VAL A 48 -0.60 -3.38 -16.84
N HIS A 49 -0.05 -4.20 -17.74
CA HIS A 49 -0.52 -5.57 -17.92
C HIS A 49 -0.18 -6.44 -16.71
N SER A 50 1.05 -6.38 -16.24
CA SER A 50 1.50 -7.08 -15.03
C SER A 50 0.70 -6.63 -13.81
N PHE A 51 0.47 -5.32 -13.66
CA PHE A 51 -0.39 -4.76 -12.61
C PHE A 51 -1.81 -5.31 -12.65
N HIS A 52 -2.37 -5.43 -13.86
CA HIS A 52 -3.69 -6.03 -14.07
C HIS A 52 -3.72 -7.50 -13.63
N GLN A 53 -2.76 -8.29 -14.10
CA GLN A 53 -2.64 -9.71 -13.73
C GLN A 53 -2.52 -9.89 -12.21
N PHE A 54 -1.64 -9.12 -11.56
CA PHE A 54 -1.39 -9.24 -10.13
C PHE A 54 -2.58 -8.86 -9.24
N ASN A 55 -3.35 -7.85 -9.62
CA ASN A 55 -4.36 -7.29 -8.72
C ASN A 55 -5.77 -7.78 -8.97
N LEU A 56 -6.11 -8.12 -10.22
CA LEU A 56 -7.49 -8.44 -10.58
C LEU A 56 -7.68 -9.89 -11.00
N ILE A 57 -6.66 -10.51 -11.62
CA ILE A 57 -6.82 -11.83 -12.23
C ILE A 57 -6.37 -12.94 -11.28
N GLY A 58 -5.35 -12.68 -10.45
CA GLY A 58 -4.61 -13.76 -9.81
C GLY A 58 -3.81 -14.48 -10.88
N SER A 59 -2.67 -15.04 -10.54
CA SER A 59 -1.71 -15.48 -11.54
C SER A 59 -2.02 -16.89 -12.10
N ASN A 60 -3.22 -17.04 -12.66
CA ASN A 60 -3.62 -18.16 -13.53
C ASN A 60 -3.99 -17.64 -14.93
N ALA A 61 -3.00 -17.14 -15.68
CA ALA A 61 -3.13 -16.81 -17.09
C ALA A 61 -2.29 -17.76 -17.95
N ASN A 62 -2.70 -19.04 -18.00
CA ASN A 62 -2.31 -19.97 -19.06
C ASN A 62 -3.57 -20.57 -19.71
N ALA A 63 -4.35 -19.71 -20.35
CA ALA A 63 -5.07 -19.98 -21.57
C ALA A 63 -5.00 -18.63 -22.30
N PHE A 64 -4.13 -18.43 -23.28
CA PHE A 64 -4.32 -18.84 -24.68
C PHE A 64 -2.98 -18.85 -25.43
N THR A 65 -2.76 -19.85 -26.28
CA THR A 65 -2.15 -19.66 -27.61
C THR A 65 -2.92 -20.52 -28.63
N GLU A 66 -3.01 -20.00 -29.85
CA GLU A 66 -4.02 -20.29 -30.87
C GLU A 66 -3.77 -21.53 -31.75
N GLU A 67 -4.85 -21.90 -32.46
CA GLU A 67 -4.94 -22.57 -33.78
C GLU A 67 -4.70 -24.09 -33.96
N ASN A 68 -5.74 -24.70 -34.54
CA ASN A 68 -5.78 -25.96 -35.29
C ASN A 68 -5.36 -27.24 -34.58
N ASN A 69 -6.33 -27.91 -33.96
CA ASN A 69 -6.49 -29.35 -34.18
C ASN A 69 -7.94 -29.80 -34.07
N GLN A 70 -8.42 -30.37 -35.16
CA GLN A 70 -9.58 -31.23 -35.26
C GLN A 70 -9.53 -32.28 -34.14
N TYR A 71 -10.38 -32.18 -33.14
CA TYR A 71 -10.45 -33.13 -32.03
C TYR A 71 -10.68 -34.56 -32.56
N PRO A 72 -9.75 -35.53 -32.40
CA PRO A 72 -10.16 -36.89 -32.19
C PRO A 72 -10.65 -36.98 -30.73
N SER A 73 -11.82 -37.58 -30.58
CA SER A 73 -12.41 -37.94 -29.30
C SER A 73 -11.38 -38.63 -28.39
N PHE A 74 -11.50 -38.37 -27.09
CA PHE A 74 -10.85 -39.05 -25.94
C PHE A 74 -9.69 -38.31 -25.24
N VAL A 75 -10.01 -37.26 -24.48
CA VAL A 75 -9.19 -36.81 -23.33
C VAL A 75 -10.04 -37.00 -22.07
N ARG A 76 -9.57 -37.82 -21.14
CA ARG A 76 -10.20 -38.00 -19.82
C ARG A 76 -10.07 -36.70 -19.04
N SER A 77 -11.19 -36.19 -18.53
CA SER A 77 -11.24 -35.13 -17.51
C SER A 77 -10.50 -35.60 -16.25
N PHE A 78 -9.41 -34.93 -15.88
CA PHE A 78 -8.89 -35.01 -14.51
C PHE A 78 -9.46 -33.84 -13.73
N ASP A 79 -10.23 -34.12 -12.68
CA ASP A 79 -10.66 -33.11 -11.71
C ASP A 79 -9.42 -32.45 -11.07
N PRO A 80 -9.43 -31.13 -10.85
CA PRO A 80 -8.37 -30.45 -10.10
C PRO A 80 -8.29 -31.03 -8.68
N GLY A 81 -7.08 -31.36 -8.23
CA GLY A 81 -6.84 -31.89 -6.89
C GLY A 81 -6.13 -30.88 -5.99
N GLN A 82 -5.97 -31.25 -4.72
CA GLN A 82 -5.35 -30.40 -3.69
C GLN A 82 -3.90 -30.81 -3.44
N MET A 83 -3.06 -29.84 -3.09
CA MET A 83 -1.70 -30.04 -2.59
C MET A 83 -1.47 -29.15 -1.35
N PHE A 84 -0.58 -29.59 -0.46
CA PHE A 84 -0.27 -28.87 0.76
C PHE A 84 1.11 -28.22 0.66
N ILE A 85 1.20 -26.94 0.99
CA ILE A 85 2.46 -26.23 1.03
C ILE A 85 2.73 -25.85 2.49
N GLN A 86 3.84 -26.31 3.04
CA GLN A 86 4.23 -26.06 4.41
C GLN A 86 5.44 -25.12 4.48
N ASN A 87 5.32 -24.01 5.20
CA ASN A 87 6.45 -23.11 5.43
C ASN A 87 7.37 -23.64 6.56
N ILE A 88 8.52 -22.99 6.74
CA ILE A 88 9.49 -23.35 7.79
C ILE A 88 8.97 -23.19 9.22
N ASP A 89 7.95 -22.35 9.42
CA ASP A 89 7.29 -22.13 10.72
C ASP A 89 6.19 -23.17 11.01
N GLY A 90 5.96 -24.11 10.09
CA GLY A 90 4.97 -25.18 10.20
C GLY A 90 3.55 -24.81 9.78
N LYS A 91 3.31 -23.59 9.30
CA LYS A 91 2.04 -23.17 8.68
C LYS A 91 1.86 -23.90 7.36
N THR A 92 0.69 -24.52 7.19
CA THR A 92 0.31 -25.21 5.95
C THR A 92 -0.79 -24.44 5.22
N ILE A 93 -0.59 -24.19 3.93
CA ILE A 93 -1.61 -23.67 3.02
C ILE A 93 -2.01 -24.76 2.02
N THR A 94 -3.23 -24.68 1.50
CA THR A 94 -3.75 -25.62 0.50
C THR A 94 -3.87 -24.90 -0.84
N ILE A 95 -3.29 -25.49 -1.89
CA ILE A 95 -3.43 -25.02 -3.27
C ILE A 95 -4.23 -26.03 -4.09
N ASN A 96 -5.03 -25.54 -5.03
CA ASN A 96 -5.66 -26.37 -6.06
C ASN A 96 -4.75 -26.36 -7.29
N CYS A 97 -4.40 -27.52 -7.81
CA CYS A 97 -3.55 -27.65 -8.99
C CYS A 97 -3.83 -28.94 -9.76
N ASN A 98 -3.43 -28.98 -11.03
CA ASN A 98 -3.35 -30.20 -11.82
C ASN A 98 -1.95 -30.80 -11.70
N LEU A 99 -1.82 -32.13 -11.69
CA LEU A 99 -0.50 -32.77 -11.69
C LEU A 99 0.34 -32.44 -12.94
N ASN A 100 -0.27 -31.98 -14.02
CA ASN A 100 0.45 -31.50 -15.21
C ASN A 100 0.89 -30.02 -15.10
N ASP A 101 0.55 -29.33 -14.01
CA ASP A 101 0.99 -27.95 -13.81
C ASP A 101 2.50 -27.92 -13.59
N THR A 102 3.15 -26.96 -14.24
CA THR A 102 4.58 -26.69 -14.02
C THR A 102 4.82 -26.13 -12.61
N ILE A 103 6.01 -26.35 -12.08
CA ILE A 103 6.41 -25.77 -10.79
C ILE A 103 6.32 -24.25 -10.81
N LYS A 104 6.56 -23.62 -11.96
CA LYS A 104 6.32 -22.19 -12.16
C LYS A 104 4.86 -21.82 -11.84
N VAL A 105 3.89 -22.53 -12.42
CA VAL A 105 2.45 -22.32 -12.15
C VAL A 105 2.12 -22.54 -10.67
N VAL A 106 2.72 -23.56 -10.04
CA VAL A 106 2.52 -23.85 -8.61
C VAL A 106 3.04 -22.71 -7.72
N LYS A 107 4.24 -22.19 -8.00
CA LYS A 107 4.79 -21.03 -7.28
C LYS A 107 3.92 -19.79 -7.47
N THR A 108 3.39 -19.63 -8.67
CA THR A 108 2.45 -18.57 -8.99
C THR A 108 1.16 -18.68 -8.15
N ASN A 109 0.57 -19.88 -8.03
CA ASN A 109 -0.57 -20.11 -7.12
C ASN A 109 -0.22 -19.82 -5.64
N ILE A 110 1.00 -20.12 -5.20
CA ILE A 110 1.46 -19.79 -3.84
C ILE A 110 1.63 -18.28 -3.66
N GLN A 111 2.06 -17.55 -4.70
CA GLN A 111 2.12 -16.09 -4.67
C GLN A 111 0.73 -15.50 -4.47
N ASP A 112 -0.28 -16.04 -5.15
CA ASP A 112 -1.65 -15.54 -5.04
C ASP A 112 -2.16 -15.66 -3.59
N ILE A 113 -1.80 -16.74 -2.89
CA ILE A 113 -2.17 -16.98 -1.50
C ILE A 113 -1.29 -16.19 -0.53
N GLU A 114 0.02 -16.40 -0.53
CA GLU A 114 0.90 -15.86 0.52
C GLU A 114 1.52 -14.50 0.18
N GLY A 115 1.33 -13.98 -1.04
CA GLY A 115 1.94 -12.73 -1.50
C GLY A 115 3.45 -12.80 -1.76
N ILE A 116 4.04 -13.99 -1.66
CA ILE A 116 5.48 -14.21 -1.84
C ILE A 116 5.76 -14.36 -3.34
N LEU A 117 6.63 -13.52 -3.91
CA LEU A 117 7.00 -13.60 -5.32
C LEU A 117 7.58 -14.98 -5.71
N PRO A 118 7.24 -15.57 -6.88
CA PRO A 118 7.72 -16.89 -7.30
C PRO A 118 9.23 -17.04 -7.27
N GLU A 119 9.96 -15.99 -7.64
CA GLU A 119 11.42 -15.93 -7.60
C GLU A 119 12.00 -16.00 -6.18
N ARG A 120 11.22 -15.69 -5.14
CA ARG A 120 11.59 -15.87 -3.74
C ARG A 120 11.21 -17.24 -3.20
N GLN A 121 10.45 -18.03 -3.96
CA GLN A 121 9.95 -19.33 -3.51
C GLN A 121 10.87 -20.47 -3.98
N ARG A 122 11.26 -21.30 -3.02
CA ARG A 122 11.91 -22.59 -3.26
C ARG A 122 10.98 -23.68 -2.77
N LEU A 123 10.42 -24.44 -3.71
CA LEU A 123 9.58 -25.58 -3.38
C LEU A 123 10.45 -26.83 -3.30
N ILE A 124 10.27 -27.59 -2.23
CA ILE A 124 11.07 -28.77 -1.94
C ILE A 124 10.14 -29.95 -1.70
N PHE A 125 10.35 -31.05 -2.42
CA PHE A 125 9.63 -32.31 -2.21
C PHE A 125 10.64 -33.45 -2.05
N ASN A 126 10.47 -34.26 -1.00
CA ASN A 126 11.40 -35.36 -0.68
C ASN A 126 12.88 -34.94 -0.64
N GLY A 127 13.17 -33.71 -0.20
CA GLY A 127 14.52 -33.17 -0.11
C GLY A 127 15.11 -32.70 -1.46
N ILE A 128 14.34 -32.73 -2.54
CA ILE A 128 14.73 -32.22 -3.87
C ILE A 128 14.04 -30.88 -4.08
N GLU A 129 14.83 -29.86 -4.44
CA GLU A 129 14.30 -28.58 -4.90
C GLU A 129 13.71 -28.72 -6.30
N LEU A 130 12.50 -28.19 -6.47
CA LEU A 130 11.72 -28.32 -7.69
C LEU A 130 12.09 -27.21 -8.69
N ASP A 131 12.36 -27.61 -9.92
CA ASP A 131 12.69 -26.76 -11.07
C ASP A 131 11.43 -26.24 -11.77
N ASP A 132 11.42 -24.95 -12.10
CA ASP A 132 10.30 -24.22 -12.72
C ASP A 132 9.84 -24.81 -14.06
N GLY A 133 10.72 -25.47 -14.81
CA GLY A 133 10.44 -26.04 -16.13
C GLY A 133 9.74 -27.40 -16.12
N ASN A 134 9.72 -28.09 -14.98
CA ASN A 134 9.12 -29.42 -14.85
C ASN A 134 7.67 -29.34 -14.34
N ALA A 135 6.85 -30.33 -14.67
CA ALA A 135 5.51 -30.52 -14.11
C ALA A 135 5.57 -31.23 -12.75
N LEU A 136 4.51 -31.09 -11.93
CA LEU A 136 4.38 -31.83 -10.67
C LEU A 136 4.49 -33.35 -10.90
N CYS A 137 3.90 -33.87 -11.97
CA CYS A 137 3.92 -35.29 -12.33
C CYS A 137 5.31 -35.80 -12.76
N ASP A 138 6.25 -34.92 -13.09
CA ASP A 138 7.63 -35.31 -13.43
C ASP A 138 8.44 -35.76 -12.20
N TYR A 139 7.96 -35.41 -10.99
CA TYR A 139 8.62 -35.78 -9.74
C TYR A 139 8.08 -37.10 -9.19
N HIS A 140 8.96 -38.09 -9.11
CA HIS A 140 8.60 -39.46 -8.69
C HIS A 140 7.91 -39.49 -7.31
N GLY A 141 6.70 -40.08 -7.26
CA GLY A 141 5.92 -40.25 -6.04
C GLY A 141 5.06 -39.05 -5.65
N MET A 142 5.07 -37.98 -6.46
CA MET A 142 4.17 -36.84 -6.27
C MET A 142 2.73 -37.22 -6.66
N ARG A 143 1.79 -36.88 -5.78
CA ARG A 143 0.35 -37.16 -5.91
C ARG A 143 -0.45 -36.04 -5.26
N TYR A 144 -1.75 -35.95 -5.54
CA TYR A 144 -2.63 -35.09 -4.75
C TYR A 144 -2.47 -35.38 -3.25
N GLU A 145 -2.63 -34.34 -2.44
CA GLU A 145 -2.43 -34.32 -1.00
C GLU A 145 -0.97 -34.49 -0.56
N SER A 146 -0.01 -34.40 -1.48
CA SER A 146 1.42 -34.33 -1.11
C SER A 146 1.74 -33.00 -0.44
N VAL A 147 2.73 -33.02 0.46
CA VAL A 147 3.26 -31.83 1.13
C VAL A 147 4.54 -31.37 0.44
N LEU A 148 4.56 -30.13 -0.04
CA LEU A 148 5.76 -29.44 -0.52
C LEU A 148 6.20 -28.46 0.56
N HIS A 149 7.50 -28.41 0.83
CA HIS A 149 8.06 -27.43 1.74
C HIS A 149 8.42 -26.15 0.99
N LEU A 150 7.98 -25.00 1.50
CA LEU A 150 8.30 -23.68 1.00
C LEU A 150 9.44 -23.08 1.82
N ALA A 151 10.57 -22.85 1.16
CA ALA A 151 11.68 -22.05 1.68
C ALA A 151 11.77 -20.71 0.92
N LEU A 152 12.20 -19.66 1.61
CA LEU A 152 12.37 -18.33 1.03
C LEU A 152 13.82 -18.11 0.61
N GLN A 153 14.02 -17.45 -0.53
CA GLN A 153 15.32 -16.94 -0.95
C GLN A 153 15.47 -15.48 -0.51
N ASP A 154 16.59 -15.14 0.14
CA ASP A 154 16.93 -13.81 0.66
C ASP A 154 17.39 -12.83 -0.46
N ARG A 155 16.72 -12.84 -1.61
CA ARG A 155 16.88 -11.75 -2.58
C ARG A 155 15.69 -10.82 -2.45
N ASP A 156 15.94 -9.65 -1.92
CA ASP A 156 14.96 -8.57 -1.92
C ASP A 156 14.78 -8.10 -3.37
N VAL A 157 13.63 -8.43 -3.94
CA VAL A 157 13.23 -7.97 -5.27
C VAL A 157 12.60 -6.60 -5.12
N ILE A 158 13.21 -5.61 -5.76
CA ILE A 158 12.68 -4.25 -5.81
C ILE A 158 11.96 -4.06 -7.14
N SER A 159 10.68 -3.73 -7.08
CA SER A 159 9.90 -3.38 -8.24
C SER A 159 9.95 -1.88 -8.54
N TYR A 160 9.72 -1.53 -9.79
CA TYR A 160 9.47 -0.15 -10.18
C TYR A 160 8.40 -0.07 -11.26
N PHE A 161 7.55 0.94 -11.18
CA PHE A 161 6.63 1.30 -12.26
C PHE A 161 7.34 2.19 -13.26
N SER A 162 7.38 1.78 -14.53
CA SER A 162 7.92 2.64 -15.57
C SER A 162 7.00 3.84 -15.79
N SER A 163 7.59 5.02 -16.00
CA SER A 163 6.86 6.25 -16.31
C SER A 163 5.97 6.10 -17.55
N ASP A 164 6.33 5.23 -18.49
CA ASP A 164 5.51 4.87 -19.66
C ASP A 164 4.22 4.10 -19.32
N SER A 165 4.08 3.61 -18.09
CA SER A 165 2.85 2.96 -17.59
C SER A 165 1.89 3.93 -16.92
N LEU A 166 2.31 5.18 -16.70
CA LEU A 166 1.49 6.24 -16.12
C LEU A 166 1.08 7.24 -17.20
N ASP A 167 -0.06 7.90 -17.00
CA ASP A 167 -0.53 8.94 -17.89
C ASP A 167 -0.84 10.25 -17.14
N PRO A 168 0.19 10.99 -16.70
CA PRO A 168 0.03 12.11 -15.78
C PRO A 168 -0.89 13.24 -16.29
N GLN A 169 -1.12 13.34 -17.60
CA GLN A 169 -2.05 14.32 -18.18
C GLN A 169 -3.50 14.07 -17.76
N TRP A 170 -3.83 12.83 -17.36
CA TRP A 170 -5.15 12.42 -16.88
C TRP A 170 -5.20 12.22 -15.36
N ASN A 171 -4.15 12.59 -14.62
CA ASN A 171 -4.25 12.71 -13.16
C ASN A 171 -5.34 13.73 -12.82
N TYR A 172 -6.07 13.50 -11.74
CA TYR A 172 -7.13 14.40 -11.34
C TYR A 172 -7.36 14.37 -9.83
N ASP A 173 -7.48 15.55 -9.24
CA ASP A 173 -7.70 15.72 -7.81
C ASP A 173 -9.20 15.95 -7.53
N PHE A 174 -9.87 14.94 -6.99
CA PHE A 174 -11.27 15.02 -6.57
C PHE A 174 -11.44 15.42 -5.11
N THR A 175 -10.36 15.73 -4.37
CA THR A 175 -10.40 16.01 -2.92
C THR A 175 -11.39 17.11 -2.57
N ASN A 176 -11.45 18.17 -3.38
CA ASN A 176 -12.35 19.31 -3.20
C ASN A 176 -13.54 19.30 -4.16
N VAL A 177 -13.78 18.19 -4.87
CA VAL A 177 -14.90 18.08 -5.80
C VAL A 177 -16.15 17.63 -5.04
N ASN A 178 -17.23 18.35 -5.26
CA ASN A 178 -18.57 17.96 -4.84
C ASN A 178 -19.50 18.00 -6.05
N ASP A 179 -20.16 16.88 -6.33
CA ASP A 179 -21.07 16.76 -7.47
C ASP A 179 -22.39 17.50 -7.24
N ASN A 180 -22.73 17.85 -5.99
CA ASN A 180 -23.97 18.57 -5.63
C ASN A 180 -25.23 17.94 -6.27
N GLY A 181 -25.26 16.60 -6.35
CA GLY A 181 -26.34 15.84 -6.98
C GLY A 181 -26.24 15.71 -8.52
N ALA A 182 -25.22 16.25 -9.16
CA ALA A 182 -24.98 16.07 -10.59
C ALA A 182 -24.75 14.59 -10.94
N THR A 183 -25.40 14.14 -12.02
CA THR A 183 -25.33 12.76 -12.48
C THR A 183 -24.31 12.64 -13.61
N HIS A 184 -23.40 11.67 -13.51
CA HIS A 184 -22.42 11.36 -14.55
C HIS A 184 -22.68 9.97 -15.09
N MET A 185 -22.50 9.75 -16.39
CA MET A 185 -22.73 8.45 -17.03
C MET A 185 -21.47 7.95 -17.73
N ARG A 186 -21.23 6.65 -17.69
CA ARG A 186 -20.17 5.95 -18.45
C ARG A 186 -20.68 4.58 -18.88
N GLY A 187 -20.61 4.28 -20.18
CA GLY A 187 -21.10 2.99 -20.70
C GLY A 187 -22.59 2.77 -20.44
N GLY A 188 -23.39 3.84 -20.46
CA GLY A 188 -24.81 3.79 -20.13
C GLY A 188 -25.15 3.55 -18.65
N ILE A 189 -24.17 3.49 -17.74
CA ILE A 189 -24.38 3.30 -16.30
C ILE A 189 -23.97 4.57 -15.53
N LEU A 190 -24.64 4.82 -14.40
CA LEU A 190 -24.29 5.87 -13.45
C LEU A 190 -22.83 5.72 -13.00
N TYR A 191 -22.04 6.76 -13.22
CA TYR A 191 -20.68 6.89 -12.75
C TYR A 191 -20.65 7.76 -11.49
N LYS A 192 -20.58 7.11 -10.33
CA LYS A 192 -20.35 7.80 -9.06
C LYS A 192 -18.89 8.25 -9.02
N ARG A 193 -18.64 9.55 -9.25
CA ARG A 193 -17.28 10.08 -9.24
C ARG A 193 -16.67 9.91 -7.83
N PRO A 194 -15.36 9.65 -7.74
CA PRO A 194 -14.68 9.41 -6.48
C PRO A 194 -14.37 10.73 -5.77
N CYS A 195 -15.41 11.51 -5.44
CA CYS A 195 -15.30 12.76 -4.71
C CYS A 195 -14.59 12.54 -3.37
N GLY A 196 -13.60 13.37 -3.05
CA GLY A 196 -12.72 13.19 -1.89
C GLY A 196 -11.41 12.43 -2.17
N TRP A 197 -11.24 11.85 -3.37
CA TRP A 197 -10.06 11.04 -3.72
C TRP A 197 -9.12 11.75 -4.70
N ARG A 198 -7.87 11.29 -4.83
CA ARG A 198 -6.93 11.75 -5.85
C ARG A 198 -6.59 10.60 -6.79
N ARG A 199 -6.56 10.87 -8.10
CA ARG A 199 -6.25 9.88 -9.15
C ARG A 199 -4.84 10.04 -9.69
N PHE A 200 -4.11 8.92 -9.72
CA PHE A 200 -3.04 8.67 -10.69
C PHE A 200 -3.58 7.82 -11.85
N ALA A 201 -3.44 8.31 -13.08
CA ALA A 201 -3.94 7.60 -14.26
C ALA A 201 -2.89 6.61 -14.80
N LEU A 202 -3.35 5.44 -15.21
CA LEU A 202 -2.53 4.44 -15.90
C LEU A 202 -2.60 4.68 -17.42
N LYS A 203 -1.48 4.47 -18.12
CA LYS A 203 -1.40 4.60 -19.58
C LYS A 203 -1.98 3.36 -20.25
N VAL A 204 -3.29 3.41 -20.47
CA VAL A 204 -4.10 2.32 -21.05
C VAL A 204 -4.42 2.49 -22.54
N THR A 205 -4.15 3.66 -23.11
CA THR A 205 -4.41 3.93 -24.53
C THR A 205 -3.57 3.01 -25.41
N ASN A 206 -4.23 2.38 -26.38
CA ASN A 206 -3.67 1.40 -27.31
C ASN A 206 -3.11 0.12 -26.68
N ARG A 207 -3.45 -0.16 -25.42
CA ARG A 207 -2.94 -1.34 -24.67
C ARG A 207 -3.88 -2.54 -24.73
N TYR A 208 -5.10 -2.34 -25.19
CA TYR A 208 -6.15 -3.36 -25.28
C TYR A 208 -6.74 -3.40 -26.69
N ASP A 209 -7.42 -4.49 -27.05
CA ASP A 209 -8.20 -4.66 -28.29
C ASP A 209 -7.47 -4.23 -29.57
N ASN A 210 -6.19 -4.57 -29.70
CA ASN A 210 -5.35 -4.19 -30.86
C ASN A 210 -5.35 -2.68 -31.16
N GLY A 211 -5.50 -1.84 -30.13
CA GLY A 211 -5.52 -0.39 -30.27
C GLY A 211 -6.91 0.25 -30.18
N ASP A 212 -8.00 -0.52 -30.10
CA ASP A 212 -9.34 0.05 -29.93
C ASP A 212 -9.52 0.60 -28.50
N ASN A 213 -9.81 1.91 -28.41
CA ASN A 213 -10.00 2.63 -27.15
C ASN A 213 -11.45 3.02 -26.88
N LYS A 214 -12.44 2.54 -27.68
CA LYS A 214 -13.86 2.88 -27.47
C LYS A 214 -14.35 2.59 -26.05
N TRP A 215 -13.83 1.53 -25.43
CA TRP A 215 -14.13 1.15 -24.05
C TRP A 215 -13.84 2.27 -23.02
N LEU A 216 -12.92 3.21 -23.31
CA LEU A 216 -12.60 4.36 -22.45
C LEU A 216 -13.57 5.53 -22.57
N GLY A 217 -14.46 5.51 -23.58
CA GLY A 217 -15.36 6.60 -23.90
C GLY A 217 -16.34 6.98 -22.79
N THR A 218 -17.22 7.92 -23.14
CA THR A 218 -18.27 8.42 -22.24
C THR A 218 -19.68 8.08 -22.71
N ASP A 219 -19.82 7.56 -23.92
CA ASP A 219 -21.08 7.16 -24.52
C ASP A 219 -21.55 5.78 -24.01
N ASN A 220 -22.60 5.25 -24.64
CA ASN A 220 -23.17 3.95 -24.30
C ASN A 220 -22.39 2.76 -24.90
N MET A 221 -21.41 3.01 -25.78
CA MET A 221 -20.52 1.99 -26.34
C MET A 221 -19.28 1.77 -25.46
N ALA A 222 -18.99 2.73 -24.58
CA ALA A 222 -17.93 2.62 -23.60
C ALA A 222 -18.23 1.57 -22.52
N TRP A 223 -17.19 1.17 -21.79
CA TRP A 223 -17.35 0.29 -20.63
C TRP A 223 -17.72 1.10 -19.39
N PRO A 224 -18.66 0.63 -18.56
CA PRO A 224 -18.96 1.26 -17.27
C PRO A 224 -17.76 1.27 -16.32
N VAL A 225 -17.82 2.15 -15.32
CA VAL A 225 -16.77 2.32 -14.31
C VAL A 225 -17.11 1.53 -13.05
N SER A 226 -16.12 0.84 -12.50
CA SER A 226 -16.18 0.25 -11.16
C SER A 226 -14.90 0.51 -10.38
N TYR A 227 -14.92 0.16 -9.10
CA TYR A 227 -13.82 0.29 -8.16
C TYR A 227 -13.56 -1.06 -7.49
N HIS A 228 -12.29 -1.33 -7.21
CA HIS A 228 -11.80 -2.51 -6.51
C HIS A 228 -10.94 -2.07 -5.33
N GLY A 229 -11.34 -2.43 -4.12
CA GLY A 229 -10.61 -2.04 -2.90
C GLY A 229 -9.58 -3.06 -2.44
N THR A 230 -9.79 -4.35 -2.71
CA THR A 230 -9.05 -5.46 -2.11
C THR A 230 -7.91 -6.01 -2.97
N SER A 231 -7.17 -6.98 -2.43
CA SER A 231 -6.56 -8.05 -3.25
C SER A 231 -7.30 -9.36 -2.94
N GLU A 232 -7.18 -10.35 -3.83
CA GLU A 232 -7.89 -11.64 -3.84
C GLU A 232 -8.04 -12.38 -2.49
N HIS A 233 -7.16 -12.15 -1.51
CA HIS A 233 -7.28 -12.82 -0.21
C HIS A 233 -8.48 -12.36 0.64
N ASN A 234 -9.11 -11.25 0.26
CA ASN A 234 -10.46 -10.93 0.72
C ASN A 234 -11.54 -11.39 -0.26
N GLY A 235 -11.24 -11.80 -1.49
CA GLY A 235 -12.17 -12.64 -2.25
C GLY A 235 -12.46 -13.94 -1.50
N LYS A 236 -11.44 -14.50 -0.83
CA LYS A 236 -11.56 -15.66 0.06
C LYS A 236 -12.16 -15.33 1.43
N SER A 237 -11.92 -14.18 2.08
CA SER A 237 -12.70 -13.80 3.29
C SER A 237 -14.13 -13.34 2.98
N ILE A 238 -14.39 -12.70 1.82
CA ILE A 238 -15.73 -12.39 1.31
C ILE A 238 -16.48 -13.69 0.93
N ALA A 239 -15.76 -14.71 0.43
CA ALA A 239 -16.30 -16.04 0.12
C ALA A 239 -16.38 -17.00 1.32
N ASP A 240 -15.47 -16.93 2.30
CA ASP A 240 -15.37 -17.87 3.42
C ASP A 240 -16.02 -17.32 4.71
N ASP A 241 -15.91 -16.02 5.02
CA ASP A 241 -16.58 -15.40 6.20
C ASP A 241 -18.02 -14.97 5.91
N GLY A 242 -18.39 -14.92 4.62
CA GLY A 242 -19.56 -14.18 4.16
C GLY A 242 -19.42 -12.67 4.42
N PHE A 243 -20.16 -11.85 3.68
CA PHE A 243 -20.56 -10.56 4.23
C PHE A 243 -21.18 -10.84 5.59
N LEU A 244 -20.64 -10.36 6.72
CA LEU A 244 -21.12 -10.79 8.04
C LEU A 244 -22.60 -10.43 8.23
N LEU A 245 -23.39 -11.46 7.93
CA LEU A 245 -24.81 -11.65 7.97
C LEU A 245 -25.27 -11.50 9.41
N SER A 246 -25.84 -10.35 9.79
CA SER A 246 -26.67 -10.36 10.99
C SER A 246 -27.94 -11.21 10.81
N LYS A 247 -28.33 -11.61 9.58
CA LYS A 247 -29.52 -12.44 9.30
C LYS A 247 -29.42 -13.30 8.02
N GLY A 248 -28.69 -14.41 8.09
CA GLY A 248 -29.04 -15.72 7.50
C GLY A 248 -29.64 -15.82 6.09
N ASN A 249 -28.93 -15.39 5.04
CA ASN A 249 -29.12 -15.93 3.69
C ASN A 249 -27.76 -16.12 3.02
N LYS A 250 -27.42 -17.37 2.65
CA LYS A 250 -26.19 -17.71 1.90
C LYS A 250 -26.34 -17.20 0.47
N PHE A 251 -25.40 -16.38 0.00
CA PHE A 251 -25.27 -16.06 -1.43
C PHE A 251 -24.71 -17.27 -2.18
N ASP A 252 -25.15 -17.45 -3.43
CA ASP A 252 -24.60 -18.47 -4.32
C ASP A 252 -23.22 -17.98 -4.80
N PHE A 253 -22.15 -18.55 -4.23
CA PHE A 253 -20.76 -18.16 -4.48
C PHE A 253 -20.36 -18.46 -5.93
N ARG A 254 -19.83 -17.48 -6.67
CA ARG A 254 -19.28 -17.68 -8.02
C ARG A 254 -17.83 -17.17 -8.07
N HIS A 255 -16.93 -17.98 -8.60
CA HIS A 255 -15.52 -17.61 -8.82
C HIS A 255 -15.46 -16.45 -9.84
N GLY A 256 -14.77 -15.34 -9.51
CA GLY A 256 -14.66 -14.16 -10.38
C GLY A 256 -14.07 -12.92 -9.71
N ILE A 257 -13.85 -11.88 -10.50
CA ILE A 257 -13.28 -10.58 -10.10
C ILE A 257 -14.40 -9.67 -9.61
N TYR A 258 -14.38 -9.36 -8.31
CA TYR A 258 -15.40 -8.53 -7.67
C TYR A 258 -15.06 -7.05 -7.77
N SER A 259 -16.03 -6.21 -8.08
CA SER A 259 -15.89 -4.75 -8.03
C SER A 259 -17.24 -4.10 -7.70
N THR A 260 -17.27 -2.78 -7.51
CA THR A 260 -18.51 -2.07 -7.25
C THR A 260 -18.53 -0.73 -7.99
N PRO A 261 -19.68 -0.26 -8.51
CA PRO A 261 -19.80 1.10 -9.04
C PRO A 261 -19.76 2.17 -7.93
N ASP A 262 -19.80 1.80 -6.65
CA ASP A 262 -19.79 2.73 -5.52
C ASP A 262 -18.40 2.82 -4.87
N VAL A 263 -17.77 3.97 -5.01
CA VAL A 263 -16.46 4.28 -4.41
C VAL A 263 -16.45 4.11 -2.89
N ASN A 264 -17.53 4.50 -2.19
CA ASN A 264 -17.59 4.43 -0.72
C ASN A 264 -17.71 2.98 -0.26
N LEU A 265 -18.31 2.12 -1.09
CA LEU A 265 -18.37 0.70 -0.82
C LEU A 265 -17.01 0.04 -1.05
N ALA A 266 -16.30 0.43 -2.11
CA ALA A 266 -14.93 -0.02 -2.37
C ALA A 266 -13.95 0.42 -1.26
N GLU A 267 -14.15 1.60 -0.66
CA GLU A 267 -13.35 2.10 0.46
C GLU A 267 -13.32 1.15 1.66
N LYS A 268 -14.45 0.49 1.99
CA LYS A 268 -14.54 -0.49 3.08
C LYS A 268 -13.57 -1.68 2.91
N TYR A 269 -13.07 -1.85 1.70
CA TYR A 269 -12.19 -2.92 1.26
C TYR A 269 -10.80 -2.40 0.88
N ALA A 270 -10.58 -1.09 0.92
CA ALA A 270 -9.36 -0.46 0.45
C ALA A 270 -8.12 -0.89 1.23
N HIS A 271 -6.97 -0.91 0.55
CA HIS A 271 -5.68 -1.10 1.21
C HIS A 271 -5.30 0.14 2.00
N GLU A 272 -4.95 -0.04 3.26
CA GLU A 272 -4.38 1.01 4.10
C GLU A 272 -2.85 1.05 3.95
N PHE A 273 -2.29 2.24 3.90
CA PHE A 273 -0.84 2.42 3.92
C PHE A 273 -0.44 3.72 4.62
N ASP A 274 0.76 3.72 5.19
CA ASP A 274 1.35 4.90 5.80
C ASP A 274 2.29 5.59 4.81
N TYR A 275 2.17 6.90 4.68
CA TYR A 275 3.12 7.74 3.96
C TYR A 275 3.30 9.06 4.72
N GLU A 276 4.54 9.43 5.00
CA GLU A 276 4.89 10.66 5.74
C GLU A 276 4.13 10.85 7.06
N GLY A 277 3.94 9.75 7.80
CA GLY A 277 3.25 9.76 9.10
C GLY A 277 1.73 9.93 9.02
N VAL A 278 1.17 9.88 7.81
CA VAL A 278 -0.26 9.92 7.55
C VAL A 278 -0.71 8.61 6.95
N LYS A 279 -1.86 8.12 7.41
CA LYS A 279 -2.51 6.93 6.87
C LYS A 279 -3.38 7.31 5.67
N TYR A 280 -3.31 6.50 4.63
CA TYR A 280 -4.05 6.64 3.40
C TYR A 280 -4.77 5.34 3.09
N PHE A 281 -5.89 5.43 2.36
CA PHE A 281 -6.51 4.28 1.71
C PHE A 281 -6.27 4.36 0.21
N THR A 282 -6.13 3.21 -0.44
CA THR A 282 -6.03 3.13 -1.90
C THR A 282 -6.96 2.09 -2.51
N ILE A 283 -7.51 2.44 -3.67
CA ILE A 283 -8.40 1.60 -4.48
C ILE A 283 -8.00 1.69 -5.95
N ILE A 284 -8.39 0.69 -6.73
CA ILE A 284 -8.18 0.63 -8.17
C ILE A 284 -9.49 0.97 -8.87
N GLN A 285 -9.43 1.89 -9.84
CA GLN A 285 -10.54 2.20 -10.72
C GLN A 285 -10.44 1.39 -12.02
N ASN A 286 -11.54 0.76 -12.39
CA ASN A 286 -11.64 -0.15 -13.51
C ASN A 286 -12.69 0.29 -14.53
N ARG A 287 -12.54 -0.20 -15.75
CA ARG A 287 -13.61 -0.33 -16.73
C ARG A 287 -14.03 -1.80 -16.81
N VAL A 288 -15.32 -2.07 -16.87
CA VAL A 288 -15.85 -3.45 -16.87
C VAL A 288 -16.63 -3.71 -18.14
N ASN A 289 -16.39 -4.85 -18.79
CA ASN A 289 -17.09 -5.23 -20.02
C ASN A 289 -18.57 -5.46 -19.74
N PRO A 290 -19.48 -4.62 -20.26
CA PRO A 290 -20.90 -4.74 -19.96
C PRO A 290 -21.53 -6.00 -20.56
N ALA A 291 -20.91 -6.63 -21.56
CA ALA A 291 -21.45 -7.84 -22.20
C ALA A 291 -21.41 -9.07 -21.28
N ASN A 292 -20.41 -9.15 -20.39
CA ASN A 292 -20.19 -10.28 -19.50
C ASN A 292 -20.36 -9.92 -18.01
N LEU A 293 -20.79 -8.68 -17.73
CA LEU A 293 -20.94 -8.15 -16.38
C LEU A 293 -22.11 -8.80 -15.64
N GLN A 294 -21.82 -9.47 -14.53
CA GLN A 294 -22.86 -9.99 -13.63
C GLN A 294 -23.08 -9.03 -12.47
N LYS A 295 -24.31 -8.58 -12.30
CA LYS A 295 -24.72 -7.76 -11.14
C LYS A 295 -25.30 -8.63 -10.05
N ILE A 296 -24.78 -8.51 -8.85
CA ILE A 296 -25.32 -9.17 -7.67
C ILE A 296 -26.54 -8.37 -7.19
N PRO A 297 -27.70 -9.03 -6.94
CA PRO A 297 -28.89 -8.36 -6.44
C PRO A 297 -28.62 -7.56 -5.16
N LYS A 298 -29.06 -6.31 -5.16
CA LYS A 298 -28.97 -5.39 -4.02
C LYS A 298 -29.78 -5.93 -2.83
N GLN A 299 -29.15 -6.06 -1.66
CA GLN A 299 -29.89 -6.30 -0.40
C GLN A 299 -30.34 -4.99 0.27
N THR A 300 -29.58 -3.90 0.03
CA THR A 300 -29.88 -2.52 0.43
C THR A 300 -29.68 -1.61 -0.79
N GLU A 301 -30.23 -0.39 -0.79
CA GLU A 301 -30.20 0.52 -1.94
C GLU A 301 -28.77 0.86 -2.42
N ASP A 302 -27.80 0.81 -1.50
CA ASP A 302 -26.42 1.29 -1.64
C ASP A 302 -25.34 0.19 -1.79
N GLU A 303 -25.72 -1.09 -1.85
CA GLU A 303 -24.76 -2.22 -1.90
C GLU A 303 -24.87 -3.01 -3.22
N GLU A 304 -24.41 -2.40 -4.32
CA GLU A 304 -24.29 -3.05 -5.62
C GLU A 304 -22.88 -3.63 -5.81
N TYR A 305 -22.80 -4.93 -6.11
CA TYR A 305 -21.56 -5.62 -6.46
C TYR A 305 -21.63 -6.17 -7.87
N TRP A 306 -20.50 -6.11 -8.55
CA TRP A 306 -20.28 -6.55 -9.90
C TRP A 306 -19.26 -7.68 -9.91
N VAL A 307 -19.52 -8.72 -10.68
CA VAL A 307 -18.62 -9.85 -10.87
C VAL A 307 -18.27 -9.95 -12.35
N SER A 308 -16.98 -10.01 -12.62
CA SER A 308 -16.43 -10.29 -13.95
C SER A 308 -15.74 -11.64 -13.91
N MET A 309 -16.11 -12.56 -14.80
CA MET A 309 -15.65 -13.95 -14.72
C MET A 309 -14.26 -14.16 -15.33
N ASN A 310 -13.83 -13.24 -16.20
CA ASN A 310 -12.53 -13.24 -16.86
C ASN A 310 -11.80 -11.93 -16.58
N GLY A 311 -10.47 -12.01 -16.45
CA GLY A 311 -9.58 -10.85 -16.44
C GLY A 311 -9.76 -9.91 -17.61
N ASP A 312 -10.01 -10.43 -18.82
CA ASP A 312 -10.21 -9.59 -20.02
C ASP A 312 -11.43 -8.66 -19.91
N ASP A 313 -12.39 -9.00 -19.04
CA ASP A 313 -13.62 -8.23 -18.81
C ASP A 313 -13.42 -7.09 -17.79
N VAL A 314 -12.23 -6.91 -17.22
CA VAL A 314 -11.91 -5.81 -16.32
C VAL A 314 -10.62 -5.14 -16.78
N ARG A 315 -10.59 -3.80 -16.75
CA ARG A 315 -9.40 -3.04 -17.17
C ARG A 315 -9.10 -1.96 -16.16
N PRO A 316 -8.01 -2.10 -15.37
CA PRO A 316 -7.59 -1.03 -14.47
C PRO A 316 -7.08 0.14 -15.30
N TYR A 317 -7.50 1.35 -14.94
CA TYR A 317 -7.06 2.57 -15.62
C TYR A 317 -6.74 3.75 -14.70
N GLY A 318 -6.99 3.61 -13.39
CA GLY A 318 -6.63 4.61 -12.41
C GLY A 318 -6.37 4.00 -11.04
N ILE A 319 -5.44 4.60 -10.32
CA ILE A 319 -5.17 4.31 -8.92
C ILE A 319 -5.61 5.52 -8.13
N TYR A 320 -6.43 5.27 -7.14
CA TYR A 320 -7.00 6.28 -6.29
C TYR A 320 -6.46 6.14 -4.90
N TYR A 321 -6.22 7.26 -4.26
CA TYR A 321 -5.90 7.32 -2.84
C TYR A 321 -6.67 8.46 -2.21
N HIS A 322 -7.04 8.27 -0.95
CA HIS A 322 -7.52 9.35 -0.11
C HIS A 322 -6.91 9.21 1.28
N VAL A 323 -6.97 10.28 2.04
CA VAL A 323 -6.36 10.32 3.37
C VAL A 323 -7.32 9.81 4.43
N ASP A 324 -6.81 9.04 5.38
CA ASP A 324 -7.58 8.65 6.55
C ASP A 324 -7.76 9.86 7.48
N VAL A 325 -9.01 10.32 7.59
CA VAL A 325 -9.43 11.40 8.48
C VAL A 325 -10.12 10.91 9.75
N THR A 326 -10.18 9.59 9.98
CA THR A 326 -10.88 9.00 11.12
C THR A 326 -10.14 9.16 12.43
N LEU A 327 -8.81 9.33 12.38
CA LEU A 327 -7.99 9.59 13.55
C LEU A 327 -8.26 11.00 14.10
N THR A 328 -9.08 11.08 15.15
CA THR A 328 -9.48 12.35 15.79
C THR A 328 -8.56 12.79 16.93
N ASN A 329 -7.77 11.88 17.48
CA ASN A 329 -6.80 12.15 18.54
C ASN A 329 -5.47 11.47 18.22
N THR A 330 -4.37 12.05 18.69
CA THR A 330 -3.04 11.49 18.50
C THR A 330 -2.93 10.09 19.09
N ARG A 331 -2.50 9.14 18.27
CA ARG A 331 -2.17 7.77 18.68
C ARG A 331 -0.67 7.70 18.99
N VAL A 332 -0.35 7.10 20.13
CA VAL A 332 1.04 6.87 20.54
C VAL A 332 1.28 5.38 20.62
N THR A 333 2.41 4.90 20.07
CA THR A 333 2.74 3.48 20.03
C THR A 333 4.16 3.25 20.49
N LEU A 334 4.36 2.35 21.46
CA LEU A 334 5.70 1.94 21.89
C LEU A 334 6.31 1.02 20.84
N LEU A 335 7.45 1.41 20.28
CA LEU A 335 8.17 0.61 19.30
C LEU A 335 8.94 -0.52 19.96
N SER A 336 8.92 -1.70 19.33
CA SER A 336 9.75 -2.84 19.73
C SER A 336 11.22 -2.60 19.38
N HIS A 337 12.15 -3.25 20.08
CA HIS A 337 13.59 -3.10 19.82
C HIS A 337 14.03 -3.65 18.44
N SER A 338 13.23 -4.54 17.85
CA SER A 338 13.44 -5.08 16.50
C SER A 338 12.80 -4.22 15.40
N ASP A 339 12.04 -3.18 15.76
CA ASP A 339 11.45 -2.27 14.78
C ASP A 339 12.55 -1.45 14.08
N LEU A 340 12.54 -1.39 12.76
CA LEU A 340 13.54 -0.64 11.99
C LEU A 340 13.53 0.86 12.33
N CYS A 341 12.36 1.44 12.62
CA CYS A 341 12.25 2.82 13.08
C CYS A 341 12.91 2.99 14.45
N TYR A 342 12.76 2.01 15.34
CA TYR A 342 13.45 2.02 16.64
C TYR A 342 14.97 2.06 16.41
N VAL A 343 15.50 1.14 15.61
CA VAL A 343 16.95 1.02 15.36
C VAL A 343 17.52 2.32 14.79
N HIS A 344 16.87 2.89 13.77
CA HIS A 344 17.29 4.12 13.12
C HIS A 344 17.30 5.33 14.07
N ILE A 345 16.21 5.52 14.82
CA ILE A 345 16.10 6.64 15.77
C ILE A 345 17.07 6.46 16.94
N ALA A 346 17.26 5.24 17.44
CA ALA A 346 18.23 4.94 18.49
C ALA A 346 19.66 5.25 18.03
N GLN A 347 20.04 4.87 16.81
CA GLN A 347 21.36 5.18 16.25
C GLN A 347 21.61 6.69 16.18
N LYS A 348 20.66 7.47 15.65
CA LYS A 348 20.73 8.94 15.62
C LYS A 348 20.80 9.56 17.02
N PHE A 349 20.08 8.99 17.98
CA PHE A 349 20.10 9.48 19.36
C PHE A 349 21.47 9.22 20.02
N PHE A 350 22.01 8.01 19.88
CA PHE A 350 23.28 7.62 20.49
C PHE A 350 24.50 8.30 19.83
N SER A 351 24.40 8.76 18.58
CA SER A 351 25.49 9.51 17.95
C SER A 351 25.79 10.83 18.66
N GLY A 352 24.78 11.51 19.22
CA GLY A 352 24.96 12.71 20.04
C GLY A 352 24.98 12.44 21.55
N LEU A 353 24.36 11.34 22.01
CA LEU A 353 24.24 10.99 23.43
C LEU A 353 24.67 9.54 23.75
N PRO A 354 25.94 9.16 23.55
CA PRO A 354 26.40 7.77 23.62
C PRO A 354 26.34 7.13 25.02
N LYS A 355 26.19 7.94 26.08
CA LYS A 355 26.08 7.48 27.47
C LYS A 355 24.65 7.49 28.03
N ALA A 356 23.68 7.94 27.24
CA ALA A 356 22.30 7.97 27.67
C ALA A 356 21.66 6.57 27.61
N MET A 357 20.56 6.38 28.32
CA MET A 357 19.76 5.15 28.29
C MET A 357 18.37 5.48 27.75
N ILE A 358 17.95 4.79 26.69
CA ILE A 358 16.61 4.91 26.12
C ILE A 358 15.64 4.06 26.98
N LYS A 359 14.59 4.69 27.51
CA LYS A 359 13.51 3.98 28.23
C LYS A 359 12.43 3.41 27.32
N GLY A 360 12.28 4.00 26.14
CA GLY A 360 11.37 3.59 25.09
C GLY A 360 11.37 4.61 23.96
N ILE A 361 11.05 4.18 22.74
CA ILE A 361 10.83 5.07 21.60
C ILE A 361 9.35 4.95 21.24
N LEU A 362 8.67 6.10 21.20
CA LEU A 362 7.24 6.18 20.93
C LEU A 362 7.04 6.73 19.51
N ARG A 363 6.33 5.99 18.66
CA ARG A 363 5.79 6.51 17.40
C ARG A 363 4.56 7.36 17.72
N ILE A 364 4.47 8.51 17.07
CA ILE A 364 3.38 9.47 17.24
C ILE A 364 2.67 9.61 15.90
N GLU A 365 1.38 9.32 15.88
CA GLU A 365 0.52 9.48 14.71
C GLU A 365 -0.54 10.53 15.05
N MET A 366 -0.49 11.67 14.37
CA MET A 366 -1.38 12.80 14.65
C MET A 366 -2.57 12.84 13.68
N PRO A 367 -3.73 13.35 14.11
CA PRO A 367 -4.87 13.63 13.24
C PRO A 367 -4.48 14.39 11.97
N TYR A 368 -5.11 14.05 10.85
CA TYR A 368 -4.76 14.65 9.55
C TYR A 368 -4.88 16.18 9.55
N ASN A 369 -5.86 16.76 10.24
CA ASN A 369 -6.00 18.22 10.36
C ASN A 369 -4.81 18.90 11.06
N ILE A 370 -4.05 18.18 11.90
CA ILE A 370 -2.83 18.68 12.54
C ILE A 370 -1.62 18.54 11.59
N VAL A 371 -1.55 17.44 10.83
CA VAL A 371 -0.43 17.15 9.92
C VAL A 371 -0.55 17.89 8.58
N LYS A 372 -1.76 18.15 8.11
CA LYS A 372 -2.05 18.73 6.78
C LYS A 372 -1.30 20.06 6.52
N PRO A 373 -1.26 21.05 7.43
CA PRO A 373 -0.52 22.29 7.16
C PRO A 373 0.97 22.06 6.89
N HIS A 374 1.59 21.06 7.56
CA HIS A 374 2.97 20.67 7.30
C HIS A 374 3.13 20.07 5.90
N LEU A 375 2.26 19.13 5.50
CA LEU A 375 2.30 18.53 4.17
C LEU A 375 2.06 19.54 3.05
N ASP A 376 1.11 20.45 3.23
CA ASP A 376 0.83 21.53 2.28
C ASP A 376 2.07 22.43 2.09
N LEU A 377 2.71 22.84 3.19
CA LEU A 377 3.93 23.64 3.16
C LEU A 377 5.10 22.87 2.51
N LYS A 378 5.27 21.59 2.84
CA LYS A 378 6.31 20.74 2.23
C LYS A 378 6.14 20.67 0.73
N MET A 379 4.91 20.47 0.25
CA MET A 379 4.61 20.44 -1.18
C MET A 379 4.95 21.77 -1.85
N GLN A 380 4.57 22.90 -1.26
CA GLN A 380 4.90 24.24 -1.76
C GLN A 380 6.41 24.47 -1.84
N MET A 381 7.14 24.14 -0.77
CA MET A 381 8.59 24.30 -0.70
C MET A 381 9.30 23.39 -1.70
N SER A 382 8.91 22.11 -1.77
CA SER A 382 9.48 21.13 -2.71
C SER A 382 9.29 21.58 -4.16
N ASN A 383 8.11 22.11 -4.52
CA ASN A 383 7.87 22.68 -5.84
C ASN A 383 8.78 23.88 -6.14
N ALA A 384 9.03 24.75 -5.16
CA ALA A 384 9.89 25.91 -5.33
C ALA A 384 11.37 25.54 -5.55
N VAL A 385 11.82 24.36 -5.07
CA VAL A 385 13.20 23.88 -5.20
C VAL A 385 13.35 22.70 -6.18
N ASN A 386 12.43 22.55 -7.14
CA ASN A 386 12.42 21.48 -8.15
C ASN A 386 12.57 20.07 -7.55
N GLY A 387 11.91 19.82 -6.42
CA GLY A 387 11.86 18.52 -5.76
C GLY A 387 13.12 18.16 -4.97
N ALA A 388 14.02 19.10 -4.69
CA ALA A 388 15.12 18.89 -3.74
C ALA A 388 14.57 18.62 -2.32
N ASN A 389 15.33 17.87 -1.51
CA ASN A 389 14.91 17.55 -0.15
C ASN A 389 14.84 18.83 0.71
N VAL A 390 13.65 19.13 1.21
CA VAL A 390 13.38 20.25 2.13
C VAL A 390 13.10 19.77 3.56
N THR A 391 13.12 18.47 3.81
CA THR A 391 12.78 17.87 5.10
C THR A 391 14.04 17.39 5.82
N TYR A 392 14.20 17.85 7.07
CA TYR A 392 15.30 17.49 7.95
C TYR A 392 14.77 16.91 9.25
N SER A 393 15.20 15.70 9.58
CA SER A 393 14.91 15.05 10.86
C SER A 393 15.77 15.69 11.95
N MET A 394 15.13 16.39 12.87
CA MET A 394 15.78 17.16 13.94
C MET A 394 15.20 16.81 15.31
N HIS A 395 15.89 17.27 16.36
CA HIS A 395 15.53 17.00 17.74
C HIS A 395 14.89 18.24 18.38
N HIS A 396 13.82 18.04 19.14
CA HIS A 396 13.18 19.08 19.94
C HIS A 396 13.05 18.63 21.40
N GLY A 397 13.77 19.33 22.29
CA GLY A 397 13.60 19.20 23.73
C GLY A 397 12.59 20.23 24.24
N THR A 398 11.61 19.79 25.03
CA THR A 398 10.67 20.70 25.70
C THR A 398 10.50 20.36 27.18
N TYR A 399 9.75 21.18 27.89
CA TYR A 399 9.46 20.99 29.30
C TYR A 399 8.26 20.04 29.49
N SER A 400 8.31 19.22 30.53
CA SER A 400 7.16 18.43 30.99
C SER A 400 6.77 18.83 32.42
N SER A 401 5.48 19.05 32.64
CA SER A 401 4.91 19.31 33.97
C SER A 401 4.29 18.08 34.63
N CYS A 402 4.14 16.98 33.88
CA CYS A 402 3.62 15.69 34.35
C CYS A 402 4.70 14.62 34.46
N ASP A 403 4.36 13.50 35.10
CA ASP A 403 5.16 12.27 35.01
C ASP A 403 5.10 11.72 33.58
N VAL A 404 6.25 11.72 32.92
CA VAL A 404 6.41 11.27 31.53
C VAL A 404 6.43 9.74 31.42
N MET A 405 6.71 9.01 32.50
CA MET A 405 6.65 7.54 32.48
C MET A 405 5.23 7.03 32.24
N ASN A 406 4.23 7.78 32.70
CA ASN A 406 2.84 7.44 32.41
C ASN A 406 2.54 7.48 30.90
N ILE A 407 3.30 8.20 30.06
CA ILE A 407 3.09 8.19 28.60
C ILE A 407 3.55 6.85 28.04
N LEU A 408 4.64 6.28 28.55
CA LEU A 408 5.10 4.94 28.16
C LEU A 408 4.10 3.85 28.58
N THR A 409 3.41 4.04 29.70
CA THR A 409 2.43 3.07 30.21
C THR A 409 1.05 3.22 29.56
N ASN A 410 0.54 4.45 29.47
CA ASN A 410 -0.84 4.72 29.03
C ASN A 410 -0.94 5.03 27.53
N LEU A 411 0.20 5.27 26.87
CA LEU A 411 0.27 5.63 25.45
C LEU A 411 -0.62 6.82 25.08
N ALA A 412 -0.71 7.80 25.98
CA ALA A 412 -1.53 9.00 25.82
C ALA A 412 -0.96 10.20 26.59
N PRO A 413 -1.36 11.44 26.24
CA PRO A 413 -1.06 12.62 27.05
C PRO A 413 -1.65 12.51 28.46
N ASN A 414 -0.86 12.82 29.50
CA ASN A 414 -1.25 12.58 30.90
C ASN A 414 -1.70 13.82 31.68
N CYS A 415 -1.72 15.00 31.07
CA CYS A 415 -2.17 16.23 31.75
C CYS A 415 -2.69 17.28 30.77
N SER A 416 -3.68 18.07 31.18
CA SER A 416 -4.33 19.09 30.35
C SER A 416 -3.64 20.47 30.40
N SER A 417 -2.83 20.77 31.41
CA SER A 417 -2.31 22.12 31.66
C SER A 417 -0.83 22.30 31.28
N ASN A 418 -0.55 23.39 30.56
CA ASN A 418 0.76 24.00 30.25
C ASN A 418 1.93 23.02 30.35
N CYS A 419 1.91 21.96 29.55
CA CYS A 419 2.92 20.92 29.49
C CYS A 419 3.39 20.85 28.05
N GLY A 420 4.67 21.09 27.79
CA GLY A 420 5.20 21.07 26.42
C GLY A 420 4.99 19.70 25.77
N VAL A 421 5.34 18.61 26.46
CA VAL A 421 5.19 17.25 25.93
C VAL A 421 3.73 16.89 25.63
N CYS A 422 2.83 17.03 26.61
CA CYS A 422 1.41 16.69 26.42
C CYS A 422 0.69 17.65 25.46
N GLY A 423 1.12 18.92 25.41
CA GLY A 423 0.62 19.92 24.46
C GLY A 423 0.97 19.56 23.02
N ILE A 424 2.24 19.23 22.77
CA ILE A 424 2.71 18.78 21.45
C ILE A 424 1.99 17.50 21.02
N LEU A 425 1.83 16.53 21.93
CA LEU A 425 1.09 15.31 21.62
C LEU A 425 -0.38 15.57 21.28
N ARG A 426 -1.01 16.65 21.76
CA ARG A 426 -2.41 16.96 21.43
C ARG A 426 -2.58 17.82 20.19
N GLU A 427 -1.68 18.78 19.98
CA GLU A 427 -1.92 19.92 19.09
C GLU A 427 -0.81 20.09 18.04
N GLY A 428 0.21 19.22 18.06
CA GLY A 428 1.42 19.37 17.27
C GLY A 428 2.38 20.42 17.84
N ASN A 429 3.46 20.67 17.11
CA ASN A 429 4.44 21.69 17.46
C ASN A 429 3.83 23.09 17.29
N LYS A 430 3.38 23.69 18.40
CA LYS A 430 2.93 25.08 18.47
C LYS A 430 3.85 25.86 19.40
N MET A 431 4.15 27.11 19.08
CA MET A 431 5.07 27.96 19.85
C MET A 431 4.68 28.08 21.33
N ARG A 432 3.39 28.00 21.67
CA ARG A 432 2.92 27.98 23.07
C ARG A 432 3.42 26.79 23.89
N HIS A 433 3.79 25.70 23.23
CA HIS A 433 4.36 24.49 23.86
C HIS A 433 5.90 24.51 23.87
N SER A 434 6.50 25.54 23.28
CA SER A 434 7.95 25.77 23.29
C SER A 434 8.44 26.23 24.65
N ARG A 435 9.65 25.83 25.01
CA ARG A 435 10.32 26.31 26.23
C ARG A 435 10.76 27.77 26.15
N SER A 436 11.10 28.27 24.97
CA SER A 436 11.74 29.60 24.81
C SER A 436 10.78 30.78 24.98
N GLY A 437 9.53 30.55 25.37
CA GLY A 437 8.47 31.57 25.44
C GLY A 437 7.71 31.73 24.11
N PRO A 438 6.63 32.53 24.09
CA PRO A 438 5.85 32.75 22.88
C PRO A 438 6.72 33.39 21.78
N GLY A 439 6.60 32.88 20.55
CA GLY A 439 7.20 33.49 19.35
C GLY A 439 8.38 32.76 18.73
N ARG A 440 8.96 31.71 19.36
CA ARG A 440 10.03 30.90 18.73
C ARG A 440 10.01 29.42 19.15
N MET A 441 10.23 28.53 18.19
CA MET A 441 10.59 27.12 18.41
C MET A 441 11.99 26.82 17.89
N TRP A 442 12.72 25.99 18.62
CA TRP A 442 14.11 25.66 18.33
C TRP A 442 14.24 24.16 18.08
N PHE A 443 14.96 23.81 17.03
CA PHE A 443 15.22 22.44 16.61
C PHE A 443 16.72 22.30 16.36
N ALA A 444 17.29 21.17 16.76
CA ALA A 444 18.73 20.91 16.61
C ALA A 444 18.99 19.60 15.87
N SER A 445 19.98 19.58 14.98
CA SER A 445 20.44 18.37 14.30
C SER A 445 21.01 17.38 15.32
N ASP A 446 21.78 17.86 16.30
CA ASP A 446 22.36 17.08 17.39
C ASP A 446 21.42 16.95 18.61
N PRO A 447 21.08 15.72 19.05
CA PRO A 447 20.26 15.51 20.24
C PRO A 447 20.90 16.08 21.52
N CYS A 448 22.22 16.19 21.61
CA CYS A 448 22.89 16.76 22.78
C CYS A 448 22.49 18.23 23.00
N THR A 449 22.32 19.00 21.92
CA THR A 449 21.84 20.38 21.97
C THR A 449 20.42 20.44 22.53
N SER A 450 19.53 19.57 22.05
CA SER A 450 18.13 19.51 22.51
C SER A 450 17.99 18.97 23.96
N LEU A 451 18.95 18.19 24.45
CA LEU A 451 18.94 17.65 25.82
C LEU A 451 18.92 18.75 26.89
N GLY A 452 19.55 19.90 26.64
CA GLY A 452 19.54 21.06 27.55
C GLY A 452 18.15 21.67 27.73
N TYR A 453 17.24 21.39 26.79
CA TYR A 453 15.89 21.93 26.76
C TYR A 453 14.86 21.02 27.44
N CYS A 454 15.16 19.72 27.60
CA CYS A 454 14.35 18.76 28.36
C CYS A 454 14.38 19.08 29.87
N ARG A 455 13.26 19.58 30.45
CA ARG A 455 13.14 19.86 31.90
C ARG A 455 12.40 18.73 32.64
N ASN A 456 12.78 18.56 33.91
CA ASN A 456 12.16 17.79 35.00
C ASN A 456 12.36 16.25 35.04
N GLN A 457 12.88 15.81 36.19
CA GLN A 457 13.06 14.44 36.71
C GLN A 457 14.07 13.51 35.99
N SER A 458 14.36 12.37 36.63
CA SER A 458 15.36 11.36 36.27
C SER A 458 15.24 10.80 34.85
N ILE A 459 14.15 11.11 34.14
CA ILE A 459 13.82 10.64 32.80
C ILE A 459 13.47 11.84 31.94
N LYS A 460 14.09 11.93 30.76
CA LYS A 460 13.96 13.06 29.83
C LYS A 460 13.23 12.62 28.57
N VAL A 461 12.39 13.51 28.03
CA VAL A 461 11.68 13.29 26.75
C VAL A 461 12.21 14.26 25.70
N MET A 462 12.45 13.73 24.50
CA MET A 462 12.90 14.46 23.34
C MET A 462 12.09 13.99 22.15
N PHE A 463 11.60 14.93 21.33
CA PHE A 463 10.94 14.60 20.07
C PHE A 463 11.99 14.52 18.97
N CYS A 464 11.86 13.52 18.10
CA CYS A 464 12.44 13.55 16.77
C CYS A 464 11.34 14.03 15.81
N VAL A 465 11.59 15.10 15.08
CA VAL A 465 10.59 15.82 14.29
C VAL A 465 11.14 16.12 12.90
N ASP A 466 10.25 16.05 11.92
CA ASP A 466 10.55 16.51 10.57
C ASP A 466 10.34 18.02 10.47
N ILE A 467 11.39 18.73 10.08
CA ILE A 467 11.41 20.19 9.94
C ILE A 467 11.61 20.54 8.47
N LEU A 468 10.79 21.48 7.99
CA LEU A 468 10.86 21.98 6.62
C LEU A 468 11.74 23.21 6.56
N TYR A 469 12.77 23.17 5.72
CA TYR A 469 13.71 24.28 5.55
C TYR A 469 14.42 24.21 4.19
N ASN A 470 14.88 25.34 3.66
CA ASN A 470 15.48 25.37 2.31
C ASN A 470 16.92 24.85 2.28
N THR A 471 17.68 25.05 3.35
CA THR A 471 19.12 24.71 3.41
C THR A 471 19.49 24.19 4.78
N PHE A 472 20.07 23.00 4.87
CA PHE A 472 20.47 22.40 6.14
C PHE A 472 21.21 23.39 7.06
N ASN A 473 20.80 23.44 8.32
CA ASN A 473 21.46 24.18 9.38
C ASN A 473 21.38 23.35 10.68
N ASP A 474 22.41 23.40 11.50
CA ASP A 474 22.47 22.62 12.74
C ASP A 474 21.42 23.05 13.75
N ILE A 475 21.04 24.33 13.72
CA ILE A 475 19.98 24.88 14.54
C ILE A 475 18.99 25.59 13.64
N ILE A 476 17.72 25.21 13.73
CA ILE A 476 16.62 25.86 13.01
C ILE A 476 15.69 26.51 14.03
N ILE A 477 15.35 27.76 13.75
CA ILE A 477 14.43 28.57 14.55
C ILE A 477 13.19 28.83 13.71
N ILE A 478 12.04 28.43 14.21
CA ILE A 478 10.73 28.73 13.62
C ILE A 478 10.10 29.87 14.42
N GLU A 479 9.77 30.97 13.74
CA GLU A 479 9.24 32.20 14.37
C GLU A 479 7.72 32.37 14.24
N SER A 480 7.03 31.43 13.58
CA SER A 480 5.58 31.43 13.44
C SER A 480 5.01 30.01 13.38
N ASP A 481 3.81 29.82 13.94
CA ASP A 481 3.06 28.58 13.75
C ASP A 481 2.55 28.52 12.30
N ALA A 482 2.64 27.35 11.68
CA ALA A 482 1.93 27.03 10.43
C ALA A 482 0.48 26.64 10.68
#